data_AF-A0A3C0U0X0-F1
#
_entry.id   AF-A0A3C0U0X0-F1
#
_cell.length_a   1.000
_cell.length_b   1.000
_cell.length_c   1.000
_cell.angle_alpha   90.00
_cell.angle_beta   90.00
_cell.angle_gamma   90.00
#
_symmetry.space_group_name_H-M   'P 1'
#
loop_
_entity.id
_entity.type
_entity.pdbx_description
1 polymer ?
#
loop_
_entity_poly.entity_id
_entity_poly.type
_entity_poly.pdbx_seq_one_letter_code
_entity_poly.pdbx_strand_id
1 'polypeptide(L)'
;MFDKILDFLDNSIWGVWGIPTMVLILGTGLFLTIRLGGFQFRRLGYALKTMFRKPDGDKGEVSTFGALCTALSATIGTGNI
;
A
#
# COMPACT_ATOMS: atom_id res chain seq x y z
N MET A 1 -1.49 -3.25 -40.36
CA MET A 1 -0.22 -2.54 -40.05
C MET A 1 -0.29 -1.89 -38.68
N PHE A 2 -1.40 -1.21 -38.35
CA PHE A 2 -1.67 -0.72 -37.00
C PHE A 2 -1.73 -1.81 -35.93
N ASP A 3 -2.34 -2.97 -36.22
CA ASP A 3 -2.45 -4.06 -35.22
C ASP A 3 -1.08 -4.58 -34.77
N LYS A 4 -0.12 -4.71 -35.69
CA LYS A 4 1.25 -5.12 -35.36
C LYS A 4 1.98 -4.11 -34.47
N ILE A 5 1.64 -2.82 -34.57
CA ILE A 5 2.21 -1.76 -33.73
C ILE A 5 1.59 -1.85 -32.33
N LEU A 6 0.27 -2.06 -32.25
CA LEU A 6 -0.43 -2.24 -30.98
C LEU A 6 0.06 -3.50 -30.27
N ASP A 7 0.22 -4.61 -30.98
CA ASP A 7 0.75 -5.86 -30.42
C ASP A 7 2.19 -5.69 -29.92
N PHE A 8 3.04 -4.94 -30.63
CA PHE A 8 4.42 -4.68 -30.18
C PHE A 8 4.46 -3.82 -28.91
N LEU A 9 3.61 -2.79 -28.84
CA LEU A 9 3.50 -1.93 -27.67
C LEU A 9 2.95 -2.70 -26.47
N ASP A 10 1.89 -3.49 -26.67
CA ASP A 10 1.28 -4.29 -25.62
C ASP A 10 2.28 -5.29 -25.03
N ASN A 11 2.98 -6.08 -25.87
CA ASN A 11 4.01 -7.00 -25.39
C ASN A 11 5.14 -6.32 -24.62
N SER A 12 5.55 -5.12 -25.05
CA SER A 12 6.59 -4.34 -24.35
C SER A 12 6.12 -3.83 -22.99
N ILE A 13 4.84 -3.43 -22.89
CA ILE A 13 4.21 -2.98 -21.66
C ILE A 13 4.04 -4.15 -20.69
N TRP A 14 3.48 -5.28 -21.14
CA TRP A 14 3.32 -6.48 -20.32
C TRP A 14 4.66 -7.05 -19.84
N GLY A 15 5.70 -6.99 -20.68
CA GLY A 15 7.04 -7.44 -20.35
C GLY A 15 7.72 -6.66 -19.22
N VAL A 16 7.38 -5.37 -19.05
CA VAL A 16 7.99 -4.52 -18.01
C VAL A 16 7.05 -4.28 -16.84
N TRP A 17 5.80 -3.91 -17.13
CA TRP A 17 4.80 -3.44 -16.16
C TRP A 17 3.83 -4.52 -15.68
N GLY A 18 3.85 -5.71 -16.29
CA GLY A 18 2.98 -6.81 -15.91
C GLY A 18 3.57 -7.66 -14.77
N ILE A 19 4.10 -8.83 -15.13
CA ILE A 19 4.54 -9.84 -14.16
C ILE A 19 5.79 -9.41 -13.37
N PRO A 20 6.84 -8.83 -13.97
CA PRO A 20 8.07 -8.52 -13.24
C PRO A 20 7.91 -7.48 -12.14
N THR A 21 7.19 -6.38 -12.40
CA THR A 21 6.86 -5.36 -11.40
C THR A 21 6.00 -5.91 -10.28
N MET A 22 5.01 -6.74 -10.60
CA MET A 22 4.15 -7.38 -9.61
C MET A 22 4.95 -8.27 -8.65
N VAL A 23 5.85 -9.10 -9.21
CA VAL A 23 6.75 -9.97 -8.44
C VAL A 23 7.73 -9.14 -7.60
N LEU A 24 8.25 -8.04 -8.14
CA LEU A 24 9.19 -7.17 -7.43
C LEU A 24 8.52 -6.45 -6.25
N ILE A 25 7.30 -5.96 -6.42
CA ILE A 25 6.53 -5.31 -5.35
C ILE A 25 6.16 -6.33 -4.26
N LEU A 26 5.61 -7.49 -4.64
CA LEU A 26 5.28 -8.57 -3.70
C LEU A 26 6.52 -9.11 -2.99
N GLY A 27 7.60 -9.34 -3.72
CA GLY A 27 8.87 -9.83 -3.19
C GLY A 27 9.50 -8.83 -2.22
N THR A 28 9.47 -7.53 -2.54
CA THR A 28 9.95 -6.47 -1.64
C THR A 28 9.11 -6.40 -0.36
N GLY A 29 7.78 -6.48 -0.49
CA GLY A 29 6.87 -6.51 0.65
C GLY A 29 7.12 -7.71 1.56
N LEU A 30 7.27 -8.91 0.99
CA LEU A 30 7.55 -10.13 1.73
C LEU A 30 8.95 -10.10 2.38
N PHE A 31 9.96 -9.65 1.64
CA PHE A 31 11.33 -9.49 2.15
C PHE A 31 11.37 -8.57 3.37
N LEU A 32 10.71 -7.40 3.29
CA LEU A 32 10.60 -6.48 4.42
C LEU A 32 9.82 -7.12 5.57
N THR A 33 8.75 -7.87 5.28
CA THR A 33 7.93 -8.52 6.32
C THR A 33 8.73 -9.56 7.10
N ILE A 34 9.53 -10.37 6.42
CA ILE A 34 10.40 -11.38 7.05
C ILE A 34 11.54 -10.70 7.82
N ARG A 35 12.21 -9.70 7.22
CA ARG A 35 13.31 -8.97 7.87
C ARG A 35 12.86 -8.23 9.13
N LEU A 36 11.65 -7.67 9.13
CA LEU A 36 11.07 -7.00 10.29
C LEU A 36 10.37 -7.96 11.27
N GLY A 37 10.40 -9.28 11.01
CA GLY A 37 9.83 -10.30 11.90
C GLY A 37 8.31 -10.21 12.06
N GLY A 38 7.59 -9.86 11.00
CA GLY A 38 6.13 -9.70 11.04
C GLY A 38 5.67 -8.48 11.84
N PHE A 39 6.46 -7.41 11.84
CA PHE A 39 6.17 -6.16 12.56
C PHE A 39 4.76 -5.62 12.31
N GLN A 40 4.27 -5.74 11.07
CA GLN A 40 2.91 -5.35 10.68
C GLN A 40 1.86 -6.00 11.59
N PHE A 41 1.90 -7.32 11.76
CA PHE A 41 0.95 -8.07 12.57
C PHE A 41 1.13 -7.83 14.07
N ARG A 42 2.37 -7.72 14.55
CA ARG A 42 2.68 -7.53 15.98
C ARG A 42 2.29 -6.14 16.49
N ARG A 43 2.43 -5.10 15.65
CA ARG A 43 2.22 -3.70 16.03
C ARG A 43 0.85 -3.17 15.65
N LEU A 44 0.11 -3.82 14.75
CA LEU A 44 -1.22 -3.39 14.34
C LEU A 44 -2.18 -3.22 15.53
N GLY A 45 -2.24 -4.21 16.42
CA GLY A 45 -3.12 -4.15 17.60
C GLY A 45 -2.75 -3.02 18.57
N TYR A 46 -1.45 -2.80 18.79
CA TYR A 46 -0.97 -1.70 19.62
C TYR A 46 -1.24 -0.34 18.97
N ALA A 47 -1.01 -0.22 17.65
CA ALA A 47 -1.25 1.00 16.89
C ALA A 47 -2.74 1.37 16.90
N LEU A 48 -3.65 0.42 16.66
CA LEU A 48 -5.09 0.65 16.74
C LEU A 48 -5.51 1.11 18.14
N LYS A 49 -5.01 0.45 19.20
CA LYS A 49 -5.32 0.84 20.58
C LYS A 49 -4.85 2.28 20.89
N THR A 50 -3.68 2.67 20.39
CA THR A 50 -3.14 4.02 20.54
C THR A 50 -3.90 5.07 19.69
N MET A 51 -4.39 4.69 18.51
CA MET A 51 -5.22 5.57 17.66
C MET A 51 -6.57 5.91 18.29
N PHE A 52 -7.17 4.98 19.04
CA PHE A 52 -8.43 5.21 19.77
C PHE A 52 -8.23 5.81 21.17
N ARG A 53 -6.99 5.94 21.64
CA ARG A 53 -6.68 6.55 22.93
C ARG A 53 -6.59 8.06 22.76
N LYS A 54 -7.25 8.83 23.64
CA LYS A 54 -7.17 10.30 23.62
C LYS A 54 -5.70 10.73 23.80
N PRO A 55 -5.18 11.66 22.97
CA PRO A 55 -3.83 12.17 23.14
C PRO A 55 -3.75 12.96 24.44
N ASP A 56 -2.94 12.47 25.37
CA ASP A 56 -2.55 13.22 26.57
C ASP A 56 -1.53 14.30 26.13
N GLY A 57 -2.04 15.44 25.67
CA GLY A 57 -1.28 16.70 25.71
C GLY A 57 -0.44 17.12 24.51
N ASP A 58 -0.48 16.46 23.35
CA ASP A 58 0.34 16.86 22.19
C ASP A 58 -0.48 17.43 21.01
N LYS A 59 -0.02 18.58 20.52
CA LYS A 59 -0.67 19.43 19.51
C LYS A 59 -0.37 18.92 18.09
N GLY A 60 -1.03 17.84 17.68
CA GLY A 60 -1.12 17.48 16.26
C GLY A 60 -2.24 18.29 15.58
N GLU A 61 -1.95 18.95 14.46
CA GLU A 61 -2.95 19.74 13.71
C GLU A 61 -4.15 18.91 13.20
N VAL A 62 -4.02 17.58 13.19
CA VAL A 62 -5.07 16.63 12.81
C VAL A 62 -5.10 15.47 13.81
N SER A 63 -6.29 15.04 14.21
CA SER A 63 -6.49 13.85 15.05
C SER A 63 -5.85 12.62 14.39
N THR A 64 -5.13 11.79 15.15
CA THR A 64 -4.55 10.52 14.67
C THR A 64 -5.60 9.64 13.97
N PHE A 65 -6.85 9.69 14.44
CA PHE A 65 -7.98 9.02 13.80
C PHE A 65 -8.38 9.67 12.46
N GLY A 66 -8.37 11.00 12.38
CA GLY A 66 -8.65 11.73 11.15
C GLY A 66 -7.60 11.47 10.06
N ALA A 67 -6.32 11.44 10.42
CA ALA A 67 -5.24 11.11 9.49
C ALA A 67 -5.37 9.68 8.93
N LEU A 68 -5.77 8.71 9.78
CA LEU A 68 -6.05 7.35 9.35
C LEU A 68 -7.21 7.30 8.34
N CYS A 69 -8.32 7.99 8.61
CA CYS A 69 -9.47 8.04 7.70
C CYS A 69 -9.11 8.66 6.34
N THR A 70 -8.29 9.72 6.33
CA THR A 70 -7.80 10.33 5.08
C THR A 70 -6.93 9.37 4.28
N ALA A 71 -5.98 8.69 4.94
CA ALA A 71 -5.12 7.71 4.28
C ALA A 71 -5.93 6.51 3.74
N LEU A 72 -6.88 5.99 4.53
CA LEU A 72 -7.77 4.90 4.10
C LEU A 72 -8.62 5.32 2.91
N SER A 73 -9.21 6.51 2.95
CA SER A 73 -10.00 7.05 1.82
C SER A 73 -9.17 7.23 0.56
N ALA A 74 -7.86 7.51 0.67
CA ALA A 74 -6.98 7.59 -0.49
C ALA A 74 -6.66 6.20 -1.09
N THR A 75 -6.68 5.14 -0.27
CA THR A 75 -6.41 3.77 -0.72
C THR A 75 -7.66 2.97 -1.11
N ILE A 76 -8.82 3.27 -0.53
CA ILE A 76 -10.11 2.64 -0.82
C ILE A 76 -10.79 3.48 -1.90
N GLY A 77 -10.67 3.03 -3.14
CA GLY A 77 -11.28 3.67 -4.31
C GLY A 77 -12.04 2.70 -5.19
N THR A 78 -12.33 3.10 -6.43
CA THR A 78 -13.03 2.30 -7.44
C THR A 78 -12.35 0.95 -7.73
N GLY A 79 -11.07 0.79 -7.40
CA GLY A 79 -10.34 -0.47 -7.53
C GLY A 79 -10.72 -1.57 -6.52
N ASN A 80 -11.53 -1.27 -5.50
CA ASN A 80 -11.98 -2.22 -4.47
C ASN A 80 -13.52 -2.47 -4.47
N ILE A 81 -14.26 -1.87 -5.40
CA ILE A 81 -15.71 -2.11 -5.62
C ILE A 81 -15.85 -3.16 -6.72
#